data_AF-A0A366HPG5-F1
#
_entry.id   AF-A0A366HPG5-F1
#
_cell.length_a   1.000
_cell.length_b   1.000
_cell.length_c   1.000
_cell.angle_alpha   90.00
_cell.angle_beta   90.00
_cell.angle_gamma   90.00
#
_symmetry.space_group_name_H-M   'P 1'
#
loop_
_entity.id
_entity.type
_entity.pdbx_description
1 polymer ?
#
loop_
_entity_poly.entity_id
_entity_poly.type
_entity_poly.pdbx_seq_one_letter_code
_entity_poly.pdbx_strand_id
1 'polypeptide(L)'
;MPLKIAALRRAVQSVHGCAAEHLQSTLVHEVRDGRTLWSGQVEIFRLTGHETADRAYAWVHKDDAAEHYVSVLNLPPINSASDAVQRVLAKAV
;
A
#
# COMPACT_ATOMS: atom_id res chain seq x y z
N MET A 1 13.32 9.36 4.01
CA MET A 1 13.35 10.23 2.82
C MET A 1 11.92 10.62 2.43
N PRO A 2 11.53 11.90 2.54
CA PRO A 2 10.16 12.36 2.31
C PRO A 2 9.67 12.23 0.85
N LEU A 3 10.58 12.05 -0.11
CA LEU A 3 10.27 11.95 -1.54
C LEU A 3 9.39 10.73 -1.89
N LYS A 4 9.52 9.62 -1.16
CA LYS A 4 8.74 8.40 -1.44
C LYS A 4 7.26 8.55 -1.09
N ILE A 5 6.94 9.22 0.01
CA ILE A 5 5.55 9.46 0.42
C ILE A 5 4.84 10.34 -0.62
N ALA A 6 5.51 11.37 -1.13
CA ALA A 6 4.95 12.24 -2.16
C ALA A 6 4.67 11.49 -3.48
N ALA A 7 5.57 10.59 -3.89
CA ALA A 7 5.37 9.74 -5.07
C ALA A 7 4.21 8.75 -4.87
N LEU A 8 4.17 8.06 -3.73
CA LEU A 8 3.06 7.15 -3.38
C LEU A 8 1.73 7.87 -3.33
N ARG A 9 1.68 9.07 -2.73
CA ARG A 9 0.50 9.91 -2.72
C ARG A 9 0.00 10.21 -4.14
N ARG A 10 0.89 10.61 -5.05
CA ARG A 10 0.53 10.87 -6.46
C ARG A 10 0.02 9.60 -7.15
N ALA A 11 0.64 8.46 -6.89
CA ALA A 11 0.17 7.17 -7.43
C ALA A 11 -1.24 6.84 -6.92
N VAL A 12 -1.50 6.97 -5.62
CA VAL A 12 -2.84 6.78 -5.02
C VAL A 12 -3.86 7.71 -5.66
N GLN A 13 -3.56 9.01 -5.75
CA GLN A 13 -4.47 10.00 -6.34
C GLN A 13 -4.74 9.72 -7.82
N SER A 14 -3.72 9.32 -8.58
CA SER A 14 -3.86 9.01 -10.01
C SER A 14 -4.64 7.73 -10.27
N VAL A 15 -4.50 6.71 -9.42
CA VAL A 15 -5.19 5.42 -9.58
C VAL A 15 -6.66 5.53 -9.15
N HIS A 16 -6.94 6.25 -8.05
CA HIS A 16 -8.27 6.28 -7.44
C HIS A 16 -9.07 7.55 -7.74
N GLY A 17 -8.47 8.53 -8.42
CA GLY A 17 -9.16 9.76 -8.84
C GLY A 17 -9.62 10.67 -7.68
N CYS A 18 -9.10 10.47 -6.48
CA CYS A 18 -9.52 11.18 -5.28
C CYS A 18 -8.35 11.89 -4.60
N ALA A 19 -8.65 12.80 -3.67
CA ALA A 19 -7.60 13.41 -2.85
C ALA A 19 -7.06 12.37 -1.85
N ALA A 20 -5.75 12.44 -1.59
CA ALA A 20 -5.07 11.56 -0.65
C ALA A 20 -4.14 12.34 0.28
N GLU A 21 -4.25 12.11 1.58
CA GLU A 21 -3.43 12.73 2.62
C GLU A 21 -2.69 11.65 3.42
N HIS A 22 -1.38 11.83 3.65
CA HIS A 22 -0.61 10.86 4.41
C HIS A 22 -1.02 10.87 5.88
N LEU A 23 -1.34 9.71 6.42
CA LEU A 23 -1.73 9.55 7.83
C LEU A 23 -0.60 8.97 8.67
N GLN A 24 -0.01 7.87 8.20
CA GLN A 24 0.90 7.07 8.99
C GLN A 24 1.81 6.23 8.10
N SER A 25 3.03 6.01 8.59
CA SER A 25 3.94 4.99 8.08
C SER A 25 3.94 3.79 9.02
N THR A 26 3.83 2.58 8.49
CA THR A 26 3.91 1.35 9.28
C THR A 26 4.86 0.36 8.67
N LEU A 27 5.66 -0.31 9.49
CA LEU A 27 6.48 -1.43 9.05
C LEU A 27 5.63 -2.69 9.05
N VAL A 28 5.58 -3.37 7.91
CA VAL A 28 4.91 -4.66 7.78
C VAL A 28 6.00 -5.70 7.50
N HIS A 29 5.91 -6.81 8.23
CA HIS A 29 6.81 -7.95 8.11
C HIS A 29 5.96 -9.21 7.96
N GLU A 30 5.91 -9.73 6.74
CA GLU A 30 5.07 -10.85 6.37
C GLU A 30 5.91 -12.13 6.32
N VAL A 31 5.49 -13.13 7.10
CA VAL A 31 6.18 -14.41 7.23
C VAL A 31 5.20 -15.53 6.92
N ARG A 32 5.59 -16.45 6.04
CA ARG A 32 4.84 -17.68 5.75
C ARG A 32 5.76 -18.88 5.85
N ASP A 33 5.33 -19.90 6.56
CA ASP A 33 6.09 -21.14 6.80
C ASP A 33 7.52 -20.88 7.33
N GLY A 34 7.65 -19.89 8.23
CA GLY A 34 8.94 -19.51 8.82
C GLY A 34 9.88 -18.76 7.88
N ARG A 35 9.45 -18.40 6.67
CA ARG A 35 10.21 -17.62 5.70
C ARG A 35 9.61 -16.23 5.55
N THR A 36 10.46 -15.21 5.60
CA THR A 36 10.07 -13.83 5.27
C THR A 36 9.66 -13.77 3.80
N LEU A 37 8.38 -13.55 3.54
CA LEU A 37 7.87 -13.31 2.19
C LEU A 37 8.11 -11.87 1.77
N TRP A 38 7.91 -10.95 2.70
CA TRP A 38 8.04 -9.52 2.44
C TRP A 38 8.32 -8.76 3.72
N SER A 39 9.13 -7.71 3.63
CA SER A 39 9.37 -6.80 4.74
C SER A 39 9.59 -5.40 4.19
N GLY A 40 8.82 -4.43 4.68
CA GLY A 40 8.89 -3.08 4.14
C GLY A 40 7.98 -2.08 4.84
N GLN A 41 8.12 -0.83 4.44
CA GLN A 41 7.30 0.27 4.94
C GLN A 41 6.08 0.47 4.05
N VAL A 42 4.91 0.46 4.65
CA VAL A 42 3.61 0.77 4.03
C VAL A 42 3.16 2.14 4.52
N GLU A 43 2.78 2.97 3.57
CA GLU A 43 2.21 4.29 3.83
C GLU A 43 0.69 4.21 3.78
N ILE A 44 0.04 4.74 4.81
CA ILE A 44 -1.41 4.81 4.93
C ILE A 44 -1.84 6.22 4.54
N PHE A 45 -2.78 6.31 3.62
CA PHE A 45 -3.36 7.56 3.15
C PHE A 45 -4.84 7.62 3.51
N ARG A 46 -5.31 8.77 4.00
CA ARG A 46 -6.73 9.12 4.04
C ARG A 46 -7.18 9.49 2.63
N LEU A 47 -8.31 8.96 2.20
CA LEU A 47 -8.96 9.36 0.95
C LEU A 47 -10.11 10.31 1.24
N THR A 48 -10.21 11.37 0.46
CA THR A 48 -11.34 12.31 0.51
C THR A 48 -11.98 12.37 -0.87
N GLY A 49 -13.29 12.13 -0.93
CA GLY A 49 -14.06 12.09 -2.18
C GLY A 49 -14.05 10.74 -2.90
N HIS A 50 -13.57 9.66 -2.26
CA HIS A 50 -13.70 8.31 -2.79
C HIS A 50 -15.03 7.68 -2.33
N GLU A 51 -15.75 7.02 -3.24
CA GLU A 51 -17.13 6.59 -2.99
C GLU A 51 -17.25 5.47 -1.95
N THR A 52 -16.24 4.59 -1.87
CA THR A 52 -16.35 3.32 -1.12
C THR A 52 -15.33 3.15 0.00
N ALA A 53 -14.25 3.93 0.03
CA ALA A 53 -13.11 3.71 0.91
C ALA A 53 -12.65 5.01 1.54
N ASP A 54 -12.34 4.98 2.83
CA ASP A 54 -11.83 6.14 3.58
C ASP A 54 -10.29 6.22 3.57
N ARG A 55 -9.63 5.12 3.20
CA ARG A 55 -8.18 4.96 3.26
C ARG A 55 -7.63 4.11 2.12
N ALA A 56 -6.36 4.31 1.82
CA ALA A 56 -5.55 3.45 0.96
C ALA A 56 -4.21 3.14 1.61
N TYR A 57 -3.70 1.94 1.33
CA TYR A 57 -2.36 1.47 1.69
C TYR A 57 -1.50 1.49 0.44
N ALA A 58 -0.31 2.08 0.52
CA ALA A 58 0.59 2.13 -0.62
C ALA A 58 2.04 1.90 -0.21
N TRP A 59 2.79 1.22 -1.06
CA TRP A 59 4.21 0.96 -0.87
C TRP A 59 4.92 0.81 -2.20
N VAL A 60 6.25 0.87 -2.16
CA VAL A 60 7.09 0.57 -3.32
C VAL A 60 7.45 -0.91 -3.26
N HIS A 61 7.13 -1.64 -4.32
CA HIS A 61 7.60 -2.98 -4.57
C HIS A 61 8.73 -2.90 -5.60
N LYS A 62 9.89 -3.48 -5.30
CA LYS A 62 10.99 -3.56 -6.25
C LYS A 62 11.09 -4.99 -6.74
N ASP A 63 11.11 -5.17 -8.05
CA ASP A 63 11.55 -6.41 -8.68
C ASP A 63 12.85 -6.16 -9.46
N ASP A 64 13.38 -7.20 -10.10
CA ASP A 64 14.65 -7.14 -10.84
C ASP A 64 14.62 -6.16 -12.05
N ALA A 65 13.44 -5.71 -12.47
CA ALA A 65 13.25 -4.87 -13.65
C ALA A 65 12.91 -3.42 -13.32
N ALA A 66 12.13 -3.16 -12.26
CA ALA A 66 11.67 -1.80 -11.93
C ALA A 66 11.16 -1.62 -10.49
N GLU A 67 11.01 -0.35 -10.10
CA GLU A 67 10.22 0.03 -8.93
C GLU A 67 8.75 0.21 -9.31
N HIS A 68 7.87 -0.57 -8.70
CA HIS A 68 6.43 -0.51 -8.87
C HIS A 68 5.77 0.15 -7.65
N TYR A 69 4.89 1.11 -7.90
CA TYR A 69 4.06 1.72 -6.87
C TYR A 69 2.77 0.91 -6.73
N VAL A 70 2.59 0.27 -5.58
CA VAL A 70 1.41 -0.51 -5.26
C VAL A 70 0.47 0.34 -4.42
N SER A 71 -0.83 0.28 -4.72
CA SER A 71 -1.89 0.95 -3.98
C SER A 71 -3.08 0.01 -3.80
N VAL A 72 -3.59 -0.10 -2.58
CA VAL A 72 -4.68 -1.00 -2.19
C VAL A 72 -5.67 -0.23 -1.33
N LEU A 73 -6.97 -0.31 -1.66
CA LEU A 73 -8.02 0.36 -0.90
C LEU A 73 -8.32 -0.38 0.42
N ASN A 74 -8.68 0.38 1.44
CA ASN A 74 -9.21 -0.14 2.70
C ASN A 74 -10.69 -0.54 2.50
N LEU A 75 -10.88 -1.74 1.95
CA LEU A 75 -12.18 -2.35 1.70
C LEU A 75 -12.18 -3.80 2.18
N PRO A 76 -13.23 -4.27 2.89
CA PRO A 76 -13.29 -5.65 3.35
C PRO A 76 -12.97 -6.67 2.23
N PRO A 77 -12.11 -7.67 2.50
CA PRO A 77 -11.58 -8.07 3.80
C PRO A 77 -10.30 -7.33 4.26
N ILE A 78 -9.83 -6.32 3.52
CA ILE A 78 -8.61 -5.56 3.85
C ILE A 78 -8.97 -4.50 4.90
N ASN A 79 -8.50 -4.69 6.13
CA ASN A 79 -8.71 -3.75 7.23
C ASN A 79 -7.38 -3.24 7.83
N SER A 80 -6.25 -3.78 7.38
CA SER A 80 -4.91 -3.43 7.85
C SER A 80 -3.89 -3.34 6.72
N ALA A 81 -2.75 -2.70 7.01
CA ALA A 81 -1.62 -2.66 6.07
C ALA A 81 -1.05 -4.07 5.80
N SER A 82 -1.07 -4.95 6.80
CA SER A 82 -0.67 -6.35 6.64
C SER A 82 -1.63 -7.09 5.70
N ASP A 83 -2.95 -6.92 5.85
CA ASP A 83 -3.94 -7.53 4.97
C ASP A 83 -3.74 -7.08 3.51
N ALA A 84 -3.42 -5.80 3.32
CA ALA A 84 -3.15 -5.23 1.99
C ALA A 84 -1.91 -5.87 1.35
N VAL A 85 -0.81 -6.01 2.10
CA VAL A 85 0.41 -6.68 1.63
C VAL A 85 0.13 -8.15 1.32
N GLN A 86 -0.53 -8.87 2.23
CA GLN A 86 -0.92 -10.27 2.05
C GLN A 86 -1.77 -10.46 0.80
N ARG A 87 -2.75 -9.58 0.57
CA ARG A 87 -3.61 -9.64 -0.63
C ARG A 87 -2.80 -9.53 -1.92
N VAL A 88 -1.79 -8.66 -1.95
CA VAL A 88 -0.93 -8.49 -3.14
C VAL A 88 0.01 -9.68 -3.30
N LEU A 89 0.61 -10.17 -2.23
CA LEU A 89 1.47 -11.36 -2.26
C LEU A 89 0.71 -12.63 -2.65
N ALA A 90 -0.54 -12.78 -2.20
CA ALA A 90 -1.41 -13.90 -2.58
C ALA A 90 -1.78 -13.90 -4.07
N LYS A 91 -1.69 -12.75 -4.75
CA LYS A 91 -1.93 -12.64 -6.20
C LYS A 91 -0.68 -12.96 -7.03
N ALA A 92 0.50 -13.04 -6.40
CA ALA A 92 1.78 -13.27 -7.06
C ALA A 92 2.18 -14.77 -7.14
N VAL A 93 1.25 -15.68 -6.88
CA VAL A 93 1.40 -17.16 -6.94
C VAL A 93 0.42 -17.72 -7.97
#